data_AF-A0A7S2MKL5-F1
#
_entry.id   AF-A0A7S2MKL5-F1
#
_cell.length_a   1.000
_cell.length_b   1.000
_cell.length_c   1.000
_cell.angle_alpha   90.00
_cell.angle_beta   90.00
_cell.angle_gamma   90.00
#
_symmetry.space_group_name_H-M   'P 1'
#
loop_
_entity.id
_entity.type
_entity.pdbx_description
1 polymer ?
#
loop_
_entity_poly.entity_id
_entity_poly.type
_entity_poly.pdbx_seq_one_letter_code
_entity_poly.pdbx_strand_id
1 'polypeptide(L)'
;YMLAAPDAVDSSLESPFKFAQVPTEEQIEMEGGSSPFTTSHLLTLGMPLPPALLSYIRLDRLGDDEIELHTKRARKAGKNFHDLVRAPEPLDAISELLSLGALRGVLQAMMEGYPHTRNHDEAALDAAELNAACGMSPRRSYALALRASELRILEASLAAVDERL
;
A
#
# COMPACT_ATOMS: atom_id res chain seq x y z
N TYR A 1 20.73 -6.43 -27.98
CA TYR A 1 19.74 -7.42 -27.53
C TYR A 1 18.54 -6.67 -26.97
N MET A 2 17.49 -6.50 -27.78
CA MET A 2 16.19 -6.00 -27.30
C MET A 2 15.48 -7.18 -26.65
N LEU A 3 15.16 -7.07 -25.36
CA LEU A 3 14.30 -8.04 -24.67
C LEU A 3 12.86 -7.75 -25.08
N ALA A 4 12.28 -8.65 -25.87
CA ALA A 4 10.84 -8.67 -26.11
C ALA A 4 10.13 -8.90 -24.77
N ALA A 5 9.11 -8.08 -24.50
CA ALA A 5 8.20 -8.32 -23.39
C ALA A 5 7.53 -9.70 -23.57
N PRO A 6 7.32 -10.47 -22.50
CA PRO A 6 6.67 -11.77 -22.61
C PRO A 6 5.21 -11.58 -23.04
N ASP A 7 4.92 -12.05 -24.25
CA ASP A 7 3.56 -12.20 -24.77
C ASP A 7 2.80 -13.28 -23.99
N ALA A 8 1.49 -13.04 -23.84
CA ALA A 8 0.47 -13.89 -23.23
C ALA A 8 0.44 -13.93 -21.68
N VAL A 9 -0.03 -12.83 -21.09
CA VAL A 9 -0.82 -12.92 -19.85
C VAL A 9 -2.27 -13.10 -20.26
N ASP A 10 -2.89 -14.18 -19.76
CA ASP A 10 -4.30 -14.51 -19.88
C ASP A 10 -5.18 -13.25 -19.78
N SER A 11 -5.92 -12.89 -20.82
CA SER A 11 -6.81 -11.71 -20.84
C SER A 11 -8.01 -11.85 -19.89
N SER A 12 -8.07 -12.95 -19.13
CA SER A 12 -9.05 -13.25 -18.08
C SER A 12 -8.55 -12.89 -16.68
N LEU A 13 -7.26 -12.58 -16.50
CA LEU A 13 -6.73 -11.98 -15.29
C LEU A 13 -6.91 -10.47 -15.41
N GLU A 14 -7.87 -9.92 -14.68
CA GLU A 14 -7.96 -8.47 -14.51
C GLU A 14 -6.57 -7.95 -14.12
N SER A 15 -6.02 -7.03 -14.93
CA SER A 15 -4.82 -6.30 -14.57
C SER A 15 -4.98 -5.82 -13.13
N PRO A 16 -4.07 -6.19 -12.20
CA PRO A 16 -4.18 -5.77 -10.80
C PRO A 16 -4.04 -4.25 -10.65
N PHE A 17 -3.70 -3.55 -11.73
CA PHE A 17 -3.63 -2.10 -11.83
C PHE A 17 -4.63 -1.61 -12.87
N LYS A 18 -5.91 -1.46 -12.48
CA LYS A 18 -6.81 -0.54 -13.19
C LYS A 18 -6.57 0.85 -12.64
N PHE A 19 -5.78 1.65 -13.36
CA PHE A 19 -5.80 3.09 -13.14
C PHE A 19 -7.17 3.57 -13.60
N ALA A 20 -8.03 3.95 -12.65
CA ALA A 20 -9.21 4.73 -12.99
C ALA A 20 -8.72 5.98 -13.70
N GLN A 21 -9.19 6.23 -14.93
CA GLN A 21 -8.90 7.46 -15.65
C GLN A 21 -9.21 8.64 -14.75
N VAL A 22 -8.34 9.67 -14.76
CA VAL A 22 -8.62 10.92 -14.09
C VAL A 22 -9.98 11.42 -14.59
N PRO A 23 -10.97 11.66 -13.72
CA PRO A 23 -12.27 12.18 -14.12
C PRO A 23 -12.12 13.47 -14.92
N THR A 24 -12.89 13.59 -15.99
CA THR A 24 -12.99 14.81 -16.81
C THR A 24 -13.63 15.95 -16.02
N GLU A 25 -13.39 17.20 -16.41
CA GLU A 25 -13.98 18.38 -15.74
C GLU A 25 -15.52 18.29 -15.69
N GLU A 26 -16.16 17.73 -16.71
CA GLU A 26 -17.61 17.54 -16.80
C GLU A 26 -18.13 16.51 -15.78
N GLN A 27 -17.36 15.44 -15.52
CA GLN A 27 -17.71 14.43 -14.51
C GLN A 27 -17.58 14.98 -13.08
N ILE A 28 -16.56 15.81 -12.86
CA ILE A 28 -16.31 16.50 -11.59
C ILE A 28 -17.45 17.47 -11.25
N GLU A 29 -18.00 18.17 -12.25
CA GLU A 29 -19.09 19.13 -12.07
C GLU A 29 -20.45 18.44 -11.84
N MET A 30 -20.67 17.25 -12.43
CA MET A 30 -21.94 16.52 -12.33
C MET A 30 -22.15 15.76 -11.03
N GLU A 31 -21.12 15.06 -10.52
CA GLU A 31 -21.28 14.18 -9.35
C GLU A 31 -21.12 14.94 -8.02
N GLY A 32 -20.71 16.21 -8.08
CA GLY A 32 -20.19 16.93 -6.92
C GLY A 32 -18.88 16.30 -6.45
N GLY A 33 -18.08 17.05 -5.67
CA GLY A 33 -16.76 16.62 -5.20
C GLY A 33 -16.71 15.34 -4.33
N SER A 34 -17.80 14.58 -4.25
CA SER A 34 -17.95 13.33 -3.48
C SER A 34 -17.58 12.07 -4.25
N SER A 35 -17.34 12.15 -5.58
CA SER A 35 -16.90 10.98 -6.36
C SER A 35 -15.53 10.52 -5.86
N PRO A 36 -15.43 9.35 -5.22
CA PRO A 36 -14.20 8.97 -4.58
C PRO A 36 -13.24 8.58 -5.69
N PHE A 37 -12.11 9.27 -5.77
CA PHE A 37 -10.89 8.71 -6.34
C PHE A 37 -10.56 7.46 -5.52
N THR A 38 -11.26 6.38 -5.80
CA THR A 38 -10.93 5.06 -5.35
C THR A 38 -9.80 4.65 -6.26
N THR A 39 -8.57 4.77 -5.78
CA THR A 39 -7.57 3.74 -6.04
C THR A 39 -8.12 2.45 -5.44
N SER A 40 -9.10 1.87 -6.14
CA SER A 40 -10.02 0.80 -5.74
C SER A 40 -9.32 -0.55 -5.66
N HIS A 41 -8.01 -0.58 -5.43
CA HIS A 41 -7.23 -1.80 -5.23
C HIS A 41 -6.40 -1.77 -3.95
N LEU A 42 -5.81 -0.63 -3.55
CA LEU A 42 -5.15 -0.53 -2.24
C LEU A 42 -6.16 -0.18 -1.13
N LEU A 43 -7.13 0.68 -1.42
CA LEU A 43 -8.18 1.07 -0.47
C LEU A 43 -9.28 0.01 -0.30
N THR A 44 -9.49 -0.82 -1.32
CA THR A 44 -10.65 -1.72 -1.38
C THR A 44 -10.34 -3.12 -0.85
N LEU A 45 -9.06 -3.54 -0.84
CA LEU A 45 -8.64 -4.83 -0.28
C LEU A 45 -8.59 -4.83 1.24
N GLY A 46 -8.58 -3.67 1.90
CA GLY A 46 -8.48 -3.59 3.36
C GLY A 46 -7.27 -4.33 3.93
N MET A 47 -6.25 -4.59 3.11
CA MET A 47 -5.04 -5.31 3.49
C MET A 47 -3.91 -4.30 3.70
N PRO A 48 -3.70 -3.82 4.94
CA PRO A 48 -2.64 -2.87 5.25
C PRO A 48 -1.24 -3.39 4.88
N LEU A 49 -1.05 -4.72 4.87
CA LEU A 49 0.21 -5.37 4.51
C LEU A 49 -0.03 -6.49 3.50
N PRO A 50 0.10 -6.23 2.19
CA PRO A 50 -0.02 -7.26 1.16
C PRO A 50 1.04 -8.37 1.36
N PRO A 51 0.68 -9.67 1.22
CA PRO A 51 1.63 -10.77 1.40
C PRO A 51 2.87 -10.65 0.50
N ALA A 52 2.70 -10.20 -0.74
CA ALA A 52 3.81 -10.00 -1.68
C ALA A 52 4.80 -8.93 -1.19
N LEU A 53 4.31 -7.86 -0.55
CA LEU A 53 5.16 -6.82 0.03
C LEU A 53 5.96 -7.37 1.22
N LEU A 54 5.32 -8.14 2.10
CA LEU A 54 5.99 -8.79 3.22
C LEU A 54 7.09 -9.75 2.75
N SER A 55 6.80 -10.59 1.75
CA SER A 55 7.80 -11.47 1.15
C SER A 55 8.98 -10.71 0.55
N TYR A 56 8.71 -9.59 -0.13
CA TYR A 56 9.76 -8.74 -0.70
C TYR A 56 10.67 -8.17 0.40
N ILE A 57 10.09 -7.58 1.44
CA ILE A 57 10.86 -6.94 2.52
C ILE A 57 11.69 -7.98 3.28
N ARG A 58 11.12 -9.17 3.53
CA ARG A 58 11.85 -10.28 4.14
C ARG A 58 13.08 -10.66 3.32
N LEU A 59 12.94 -10.79 1.99
CA LEU A 59 14.08 -11.09 1.11
C LEU A 59 15.11 -9.96 1.08
N ASP A 60 14.65 -8.71 1.03
CA ASP A 60 15.50 -7.51 0.98
C ASP A 60 16.35 -7.30 2.25
N ARG A 61 16.03 -8.00 3.35
CA ARG A 61 16.80 -7.96 4.60
C ARG A 61 17.71 -9.16 4.81
N LEU A 62 17.54 -10.24 4.05
CA LEU A 62 18.40 -11.40 4.21
C LEU A 62 19.76 -11.17 3.53
N GLY A 63 20.84 -11.44 4.26
CA GLY A 63 22.18 -11.56 3.69
C GLY A 63 22.37 -12.86 2.91
N ASP A 64 23.42 -12.94 2.09
CA ASP A 64 23.74 -14.13 1.29
C ASP A 64 23.88 -15.40 2.16
N ASP A 65 24.54 -15.27 3.32
CA ASP A 65 24.72 -16.37 4.28
C ASP A 65 23.38 -16.85 4.87
N GLU A 66 22.44 -15.92 5.11
CA GLU A 66 21.12 -16.24 5.64
C GLU A 66 20.26 -16.91 4.57
N ILE A 67 20.31 -16.42 3.32
CA ILE A 67 19.64 -17.06 2.18
C ILE A 67 20.14 -18.50 2.01
N GLU A 68 21.46 -18.72 2.07
CA GLU A 68 22.03 -20.06 1.97
C GLU A 68 21.56 -20.96 3.14
N LEU A 69 21.58 -20.43 4.37
CA LEU A 69 21.13 -21.13 5.57
C LEU A 69 19.65 -21.53 5.48
N HIS A 70 18.76 -20.61 5.14
CA HIS A 70 17.33 -20.88 5.02
C HIS A 70 17.03 -21.81 3.85
N THR A 71 17.77 -21.72 2.74
CA THR A 71 17.66 -22.66 1.63
C THR A 71 18.04 -24.08 2.04
N LYS A 72 19.15 -24.25 2.78
CA LYS A 72 19.58 -25.56 3.32
C LYS A 72 18.53 -26.12 4.29
N ARG A 73 17.97 -25.29 5.18
CA ARG A 73 16.90 -25.67 6.11
C ARG A 73 15.63 -26.09 5.38
N ALA A 74 15.22 -25.34 4.36
CA ALA A 74 14.07 -25.66 3.52
C ALA A 74 14.20 -27.04 2.86
N ARG A 75 15.35 -27.28 2.23
CA ARG A 75 15.67 -28.58 1.58
C ARG A 75 15.63 -29.73 2.58
N LYS A 76 16.19 -29.56 3.77
CA LYS A 76 16.16 -30.59 4.83
C LYS A 76 14.73 -30.91 5.29
N ALA A 77 13.85 -29.92 5.26
CA ALA A 77 12.43 -30.08 5.59
C ALA A 77 11.55 -30.52 4.40
N GLY A 78 12.15 -30.77 3.22
CA GLY A 78 11.42 -31.13 2.01
C GLY A 78 10.58 -29.99 1.41
N LYS A 79 10.90 -28.73 1.75
CA LYS A 79 10.20 -27.52 1.29
C LYS A 79 11.05 -26.71 0.32
N ASN A 80 10.41 -25.91 -0.52
CA ASN A 80 11.07 -24.89 -1.32
C ASN A 80 11.27 -23.61 -0.49
N PHE A 81 12.46 -22.99 -0.58
CA PHE A 81 12.76 -21.72 0.07
C PHE A 81 11.76 -20.61 -0.32
N HIS A 82 11.41 -20.55 -1.60
CA HIS A 82 10.48 -19.57 -2.11
C HIS A 82 9.08 -19.67 -1.46
N ASP A 83 8.61 -20.88 -1.17
CA ASP A 83 7.32 -21.10 -0.52
C ASP A 83 7.36 -20.74 0.97
N LEU A 84 8.52 -20.90 1.61
CA LEU A 84 8.73 -20.45 3.00
C LEU A 84 8.72 -18.93 3.11
N VAL A 85 9.31 -18.22 2.16
CA VAL A 85 9.34 -16.74 2.15
C VAL A 85 7.94 -16.14 1.90
N ARG A 86 7.11 -16.85 1.12
CA ARG A 86 5.72 -16.46 0.82
C ARG A 86 4.73 -16.83 1.92
N ALA A 87 5.14 -17.70 2.85
CA ALA A 87 4.30 -18.08 3.98
C ALA A 87 4.02 -16.86 4.87
N PRO A 88 2.84 -16.81 5.52
CA PRO A 88 2.55 -15.75 6.49
C PRO A 88 3.53 -15.81 7.67
N GLU A 89 3.97 -17.00 8.06
CA GLU A 89 4.94 -17.19 9.13
C GLU A 89 6.33 -16.64 8.76
N PRO A 90 7.05 -16.04 9.73
CA PRO A 90 8.41 -15.58 9.52
C PRO A 90 9.41 -16.73 9.37
N LEU A 91 10.52 -16.48 8.67
CA LEU A 91 11.63 -17.44 8.54
C LEU A 91 12.36 -17.65 9.88
N ASP A 92 12.55 -16.57 10.63
CA ASP A 92 13.02 -16.53 12.01
C ASP A 92 12.61 -15.19 12.64
N ALA A 93 12.67 -15.12 13.98
CA ALA A 93 12.22 -13.94 14.70
C ALA A 93 13.11 -12.71 14.50
N ILE A 94 14.43 -12.90 14.30
CA ILE A 94 15.37 -11.77 14.19
C ILE A 94 15.22 -11.11 12.82
N SER A 95 15.20 -11.89 11.74
CA SER A 95 14.99 -11.37 10.39
C SER A 95 13.64 -10.68 10.24
N GLU A 96 12.60 -11.20 10.89
CA GLU A 96 11.27 -10.57 10.91
C GLU A 96 11.31 -9.22 11.63
N LEU A 97 11.92 -9.13 12.82
CA LEU A 97 12.05 -7.87 13.56
C LEU A 97 12.82 -6.82 12.74
N LEU A 98 13.89 -7.20 12.05
CA LEU A 98 14.65 -6.30 11.20
C LEU A 98 13.84 -5.83 9.97
N SER A 99 13.08 -6.74 9.37
CA SER A 99 12.20 -6.48 8.23
C SER A 99 11.07 -5.52 8.59
N LEU A 100 10.35 -5.82 9.66
CA LEU A 100 9.25 -5.00 10.16
C LEU A 100 9.75 -3.66 10.71
N GLY A 101 10.89 -3.65 11.40
CA GLY A 101 11.51 -2.42 11.88
C GLY A 101 11.90 -1.47 10.73
N ALA A 102 12.46 -2.00 9.64
CA ALA A 102 12.77 -1.20 8.45
C ALA A 102 11.50 -0.66 7.79
N LEU A 103 10.47 -1.50 7.62
CA LEU A 103 9.18 -1.09 7.05
C LEU A 103 8.51 -0.01 7.91
N ARG A 104 8.51 -0.19 9.23
CA ARG A 104 7.99 0.79 10.19
C ARG A 104 8.65 2.15 10.01
N GLY A 105 9.97 2.19 9.92
CA GLY A 105 10.71 3.44 9.69
C GLY A 105 10.35 4.13 8.37
N VAL A 106 10.15 3.36 7.30
CA VAL A 106 9.71 3.90 6.00
C VAL A 106 8.29 4.47 6.09
N LEU A 107 7.35 3.74 6.69
CA LEU A 107 5.96 4.20 6.86
C LEU A 107 5.88 5.49 7.68
N GLN A 108 6.66 5.58 8.76
CA GLN A 108 6.75 6.79 9.57
C GLN A 108 7.32 7.97 8.79
N ALA A 109 8.42 7.78 8.07
CA ALA A 109 9.00 8.82 7.23
C ALA A 109 8.04 9.29 6.11
N MET A 110 7.26 8.35 5.53
CA MET A 110 6.23 8.71 4.55
C MET A 110 5.12 9.56 5.18
N MET A 111 4.65 9.21 6.37
CA MET A 111 3.64 9.99 7.10
C MET A 111 4.14 11.40 7.46
N GLU A 112 5.39 11.51 7.92
CA GLU A 112 6.03 12.80 8.24
C GLU A 112 6.20 13.71 7.02
N GLY A 113 6.22 13.14 5.81
CA GLY A 113 6.26 13.89 4.56
C GLY A 113 4.98 14.65 4.23
N TYR A 114 3.85 14.35 4.88
CA TYR A 114 2.60 15.06 4.63
C TYR A 114 2.51 16.36 5.43
N PRO A 115 1.99 17.45 4.81
CA PRO A 115 1.91 18.75 5.47
C PRO A 115 0.83 18.83 6.56
N HIS A 116 -0.13 17.89 6.57
CA HIS A 116 -1.26 17.86 7.49
C HIS A 116 -1.57 16.41 7.88
N THR A 117 -2.27 16.25 9.01
CA THR A 117 -2.74 14.93 9.48
C THR A 117 -4.06 14.54 8.82
N ARG A 118 -4.40 13.25 8.86
CA ARG A 118 -5.67 12.74 8.32
C ARG A 118 -6.87 13.47 8.93
N ASN A 119 -6.90 13.59 10.26
CA ASN A 119 -8.00 14.24 10.98
C ASN A 119 -8.15 15.73 10.61
N HIS A 120 -7.05 16.41 10.26
CA HIS A 120 -7.12 17.79 9.77
C HIS A 120 -7.83 17.87 8.42
N ASP A 121 -7.53 16.94 7.51
CA ASP A 121 -8.13 16.89 6.18
C ASP A 121 -9.59 16.45 6.21
N GLU A 122 -9.92 15.46 7.04
CA GLU A 122 -11.30 15.00 7.28
C GLU A 122 -12.14 16.15 7.85
N ALA A 123 -11.64 16.87 8.85
CA ALA A 123 -12.34 18.04 9.39
C ALA A 123 -12.52 19.17 8.36
N ALA A 124 -11.55 19.37 7.45
CA ALA A 124 -11.65 20.37 6.39
C ALA A 124 -12.69 19.99 5.33
N LEU A 125 -12.85 18.69 5.03
CA LEU A 125 -13.89 18.15 4.16
C LEU A 125 -15.27 18.29 4.80
N ASP A 126 -15.43 17.86 6.06
CA ASP A 126 -16.70 17.96 6.78
C ASP A 126 -17.18 19.42 6.88
N ALA A 127 -16.26 20.35 7.14
CA ALA A 127 -16.56 21.78 7.18
C ALA A 127 -16.97 22.35 5.82
N ALA A 128 -16.44 21.81 4.72
CA ALA A 128 -16.81 22.20 3.36
C ALA A 128 -18.18 21.63 2.94
N GLU A 129 -18.51 20.41 3.35
CA GLU A 129 -19.82 19.80 3.12
C GLU A 129 -20.93 20.49 3.93
N LEU A 130 -20.66 20.81 5.20
CA LEU A 130 -21.60 21.53 6.06
C LEU A 130 -21.83 22.99 5.62
N ASN A 131 -20.82 23.60 4.98
CA ASN A 131 -20.92 24.97 4.49
C ASN A 131 -20.88 24.99 2.95
N ALA A 132 -22.06 24.87 2.33
CA ALA A 132 -22.24 25.16 0.90
C ALA A 132 -21.70 26.56 0.47
N ALA A 133 -21.41 27.45 1.43
CA ALA A 133 -20.85 28.79 1.25
C ALA A 133 -19.31 28.88 1.30
N CYS A 134 -18.57 27.82 1.65
CA CYS A 134 -17.11 27.91 1.80
C CYS A 134 -16.33 28.03 0.47
N GLY A 135 -17.02 27.98 -0.68
CA GLY A 135 -16.41 28.23 -2.00
C GLY A 135 -15.27 27.27 -2.34
N MET A 136 -15.23 26.08 -1.72
CA MET A 136 -14.21 25.10 -1.99
C MET A 136 -14.44 24.50 -3.39
N SER A 137 -13.50 24.75 -4.30
CA SER A 137 -13.58 24.16 -5.63
C SER A 137 -13.54 22.62 -5.57
N PRO A 138 -14.22 21.90 -6.46
CA PRO A 138 -14.18 20.43 -6.51
C PRO A 138 -12.76 19.85 -6.57
N ARG A 139 -11.83 20.50 -7.28
CA ARG A 139 -10.42 20.08 -7.31
C ARG A 139 -9.75 20.06 -5.94
N ARG A 140 -10.11 21.02 -5.09
CA ARG A 140 -9.54 21.13 -3.74
C ARG A 140 -10.14 20.08 -2.81
N SER A 141 -11.43 19.77 -2.91
CA SER A 141 -12.03 18.68 -2.13
C SER A 141 -11.42 17.34 -2.52
N TYR A 142 -11.20 17.06 -3.82
CA TYR A 142 -10.53 15.83 -4.24
C TYR A 142 -9.10 15.71 -3.74
N ALA A 143 -8.32 16.81 -3.76
CA ALA A 143 -6.96 16.79 -3.25
C ALA A 143 -6.91 16.48 -1.74
N LEU A 144 -7.84 17.04 -0.95
CA LEU A 144 -7.97 16.73 0.47
C LEU A 144 -8.41 15.28 0.71
N ALA A 145 -9.41 14.80 -0.03
CA ALA A 145 -9.90 13.43 0.07
C ALA A 145 -8.82 12.40 -0.29
N LEU A 146 -8.04 12.65 -1.34
CA LEU A 146 -6.92 11.80 -1.73
C LEU A 146 -5.88 11.73 -0.62
N ARG A 147 -5.44 12.87 -0.10
CA ARG A 147 -4.44 12.94 0.98
C ARG A 147 -4.91 12.23 2.25
N ALA A 148 -6.15 12.46 2.68
CA ALA A 148 -6.73 11.78 3.83
C ALA A 148 -6.77 10.25 3.63
N SER A 149 -7.09 9.82 2.41
CA SER A 149 -7.14 8.40 2.05
C SER A 149 -5.77 7.73 2.06
N GLU A 150 -4.74 8.39 1.52
CA GLU A 150 -3.35 7.94 1.57
C GLU A 150 -2.84 7.81 3.02
N LEU A 151 -3.08 8.84 3.84
CA LEU A 151 -2.72 8.83 5.26
C LEU A 151 -3.43 7.70 6.03
N ARG A 152 -4.71 7.43 5.72
CA ARG A 152 -5.45 6.31 6.32
C ARG A 152 -4.80 4.97 6.02
N ILE A 153 -4.32 4.74 4.79
CA ILE A 153 -3.60 3.51 4.44
C ILE A 153 -2.29 3.43 5.22
N LEU A 154 -1.52 4.52 5.29
CA LEU A 154 -0.25 4.54 6.01
C LEU A 154 -0.43 4.25 7.51
N GLU A 155 -1.43 4.87 8.14
CA GLU A 155 -1.78 4.62 9.54
C GLU A 155 -2.19 3.16 9.77
N ALA A 156 -3.03 2.59 8.90
CA ALA A 156 -3.43 1.19 9.00
C ALA A 156 -2.25 0.22 8.78
N SER A 157 -1.35 0.55 7.84
CA SER A 157 -0.13 -0.20 7.57
C SER A 157 0.82 -0.18 8.76
N LEU A 158 0.99 1.00 9.37
CA LEU A 158 1.84 1.18 10.55
C LEU A 158 1.28 0.41 11.74
N ALA A 159 -0.03 0.50 12.00
CA ALA A 159 -0.69 -0.28 13.04
C ALA A 159 -0.51 -1.80 12.85
N ALA A 160 -0.66 -2.30 11.62
CA ALA A 160 -0.47 -3.71 11.30
C ALA A 160 0.99 -4.18 11.45
N VAL A 161 1.96 -3.28 11.31
CA VAL A 161 3.37 -3.56 11.62
C VAL A 161 3.61 -3.58 13.12
N ASP A 162 3.08 -2.58 13.84
CA ASP A 162 3.23 -2.47 15.31
C ASP A 162 2.57 -3.64 16.06
N GLU A 163 1.47 -4.21 15.55
CA GLU A 163 0.85 -5.42 16.11
C GLU A 163 1.73 -6.68 16.01
N ARG A 164 2.73 -6.68 15.13
CA ARG A 164 3.62 -7.83 14.85
C ARG A 164 5.00 -7.69 15.48
N LEU A 165 5.33 -6.52 16.04
CA LEU A 165 6.58 -6.21 16.73
C LEU A 165 6.44 -6.41 18.25
#